data_AF-B2XA05-F1
#
_entry.id   AF-B2XA05-F1
#
_cell.length_a   1.000
_cell.length_b   1.000
_cell.length_c   1.000
_cell.angle_alpha   90.00
_cell.angle_beta   90.00
_cell.angle_gamma   90.00
#
_symmetry.space_group_name_H-M   'P 1'
#
loop_
_entity.id
_entity.type
_entity.pdbx_description
1 polymer ?
#
loop_
_entity_poly.entity_id
_entity_poly.type
_entity_poly.pdbx_seq_one_letter_code
_entity_poly.pdbx_strand_id
1 'polypeptide(L)'
;FDDLRKHIESIENAIDSELKSNGVDIAASSNLHQPLSPPRNNASAETTVTVSQSPQEPAETVPETSNKPEGERLCELMCSKGLRRYICGNISHRAKLMEEIPAALKLAKEPAKFVLECIGKFYLQGRKAYSKDSPMISARQVSLLILESFLLMPDPGKGKLKIESSVKDEAEMAAVAWKKRLMGEGGLAAAEQIDARGLLLLIACYGVPSDIRSMDLLDLIRTSGSNEIVGALRRSPFLAPMIS
;
A
#
# COMPACT_ATOMS: atom_id res chain seq x y z
N PHE A 1 -27.70 13.72 -32.07
CA PHE A 1 -26.68 13.02 -32.88
C PHE A 1 -25.62 13.99 -33.41
N ASP A 2 -26.01 15.19 -33.86
CA ASP A 2 -25.06 16.19 -34.38
C ASP A 2 -24.08 16.75 -33.34
N ASP A 3 -24.51 16.91 -32.08
CA ASP A 3 -23.63 17.42 -31.02
C ASP A 3 -22.48 16.46 -30.68
N LEU A 4 -22.73 15.14 -30.75
CA LEU A 4 -21.70 14.14 -30.53
C LEU A 4 -20.70 14.12 -31.68
N ARG A 5 -21.17 14.29 -32.92
CA ARG A 5 -20.31 14.36 -34.11
C ARG A 5 -19.39 15.58 -34.07
N LYS A 6 -19.93 16.75 -33.70
CA LYS A 6 -19.12 17.97 -33.50
C LYS A 6 -18.08 17.82 -32.39
N HIS A 7 -18.42 17.11 -31.32
CA HIS A 7 -17.47 16.88 -30.24
C HIS A 7 -16.30 15.98 -30.67
N ILE A 8 -16.59 14.94 -31.45
CA ILE A 8 -15.55 14.03 -32.00
C ILE A 8 -14.62 14.80 -32.95
N GLU A 9 -15.17 15.59 -33.88
CA GLU A 9 -14.37 16.41 -34.79
C GLU A 9 -13.53 17.46 -34.05
N SER A 10 -14.01 18.00 -32.93
CA SER A 10 -13.25 18.93 -32.10
C SER A 10 -12.05 18.28 -31.41
N ILE A 11 -12.15 16.99 -31.04
CA ILE A 11 -11.06 16.24 -30.41
C ILE A 11 -9.99 15.88 -31.44
N GLU A 12 -10.39 15.42 -32.62
CA GLU A 12 -9.47 15.08 -33.71
C GLU A 12 -8.63 16.30 -34.13
N ASN A 13 -9.27 17.46 -34.28
CA ASN A 13 -8.57 18.71 -34.61
C ASN A 13 -7.58 19.17 -33.51
N ALA A 14 -7.89 18.91 -32.24
CA ALA A 14 -6.99 19.28 -31.14
C ALA A 14 -5.73 18.39 -31.10
N ILE A 15 -5.88 17.10 -31.40
CA ILE A 15 -4.76 16.15 -31.48
C ILE A 15 -3.84 16.48 -32.65
N ASP A 16 -4.40 16.77 -33.82
CA ASP A 16 -3.61 17.15 -35.01
C ASP A 16 -2.85 18.47 -34.80
N SER A 17 -3.42 19.40 -34.05
CA SER A 17 -2.78 20.66 -33.70
C SER A 17 -1.59 20.46 -32.73
N GLU A 18 -1.70 19.54 -31.78
CA GLU A 18 -0.62 19.17 -30.84
C GLU A 18 0.49 18.33 -31.49
N LEU A 19 0.15 17.53 -32.51
CA LEU A 19 1.15 16.77 -33.27
C LEU A 19 1.97 17.65 -34.22
N LYS A 20 1.37 18.73 -34.74
CA LYS A 20 2.08 19.72 -35.56
C LYS A 20 2.95 20.68 -34.74
N SER A 21 2.59 20.97 -33.48
CA SER A 21 3.39 21.84 -32.61
C SER A 21 4.66 21.17 -32.07
N ASN A 22 4.68 19.83 -32.01
CA ASN A 22 5.76 19.04 -31.38
C ASN A 22 6.71 18.35 -32.39
N GLY A 23 6.77 18.81 -33.64
CA GLY A 23 7.67 18.27 -34.66
C GLY A 23 9.16 18.50 -34.34
N VAL A 24 9.84 17.49 -33.78
CA VAL A 24 11.30 17.35 -33.81
C VAL A 24 11.67 16.60 -35.08
N ASP A 25 12.48 17.25 -35.92
CA ASP A 25 13.04 16.69 -37.15
C ASP A 25 13.87 15.42 -36.86
N ILE A 26 13.49 14.29 -37.48
CA ILE A 26 14.34 13.11 -37.58
C ILE A 26 14.91 13.06 -38.99
N ALA A 27 16.15 13.51 -39.14
CA ALA A 27 16.98 13.23 -40.31
C ALA A 27 18.04 12.17 -39.95
N ALA A 28 18.13 11.18 -40.83
CA ALA A 28 18.92 9.96 -40.74
C ALA A 28 20.44 10.19 -40.66
N SER A 29 21.16 9.26 -40.01
CA SER A 29 22.43 8.73 -40.52
C SER A 29 22.85 7.44 -39.82
N SER A 30 23.08 6.43 -40.66
CA SER A 30 23.66 5.12 -40.39
C SER A 30 25.14 5.22 -39.98
N ASN A 31 25.65 4.27 -39.18
CA ASN A 31 26.88 3.53 -39.52
C ASN A 31 27.19 2.35 -38.56
N LEU A 32 27.71 1.29 -39.17
CA LEU A 32 28.12 -0.01 -38.60
C LEU A 32 29.60 -0.03 -38.15
N HIS A 33 29.92 -1.07 -37.35
CA HIS A 33 31.18 -1.82 -37.21
C HIS A 33 32.23 -1.44 -36.13
N GLN A 34 32.19 -2.27 -35.06
CA GLN A 34 33.25 -3.21 -34.59
C GLN A 34 34.64 -2.74 -34.07
N PRO A 35 35.32 -3.58 -33.26
CA PRO A 35 36.09 -3.17 -32.07
C PRO A 35 37.59 -3.49 -32.17
N LEU A 36 38.41 -2.96 -31.25
CA LEU A 36 39.72 -3.53 -30.90
C LEU A 36 40.16 -3.14 -29.48
N SER A 37 40.41 -4.16 -28.65
CA SER A 37 41.30 -4.15 -27.46
C SER A 37 42.78 -4.32 -27.94
N PRO A 38 43.87 -4.38 -27.10
CA PRO A 38 43.92 -4.61 -25.65
C PRO A 38 45.13 -3.86 -24.94
N PRO A 39 45.79 -4.34 -23.85
CA PRO A 39 46.03 -3.54 -22.64
C PRO A 39 47.54 -3.37 -22.28
N ARG A 40 47.89 -2.56 -21.26
CA ARG A 40 49.05 -2.85 -20.38
C ARG A 40 49.19 -1.94 -19.15
N ASN A 41 49.14 -2.60 -17.99
CA ASN A 41 49.98 -2.51 -16.79
C ASN A 41 50.62 -1.16 -16.41
N ASN A 42 50.38 -0.71 -15.17
CA ASN A 42 51.40 -0.84 -14.12
C ASN A 42 50.83 -0.54 -12.73
N ALA A 43 51.28 -1.35 -11.77
CA ALA A 43 51.09 -1.17 -10.33
C ALA A 43 51.99 -0.05 -9.78
N SER A 44 51.56 0.62 -8.71
CA SER A 44 52.28 0.67 -7.41
C SER A 44 51.83 1.85 -6.53
N ALA A 45 51.60 1.52 -5.25
CA ALA A 45 51.79 2.31 -4.02
C ALA A 45 50.93 3.57 -3.73
N GLU A 46 50.05 3.37 -2.75
CA GLU A 46 49.83 4.17 -1.53
C GLU A 46 50.46 5.58 -1.42
N THR A 47 49.63 6.58 -1.13
CA THR A 47 49.98 7.71 -0.23
C THR A 47 48.72 8.25 0.45
N THR A 48 48.86 8.48 1.75
CA THR A 48 47.86 8.86 2.74
C THR A 48 47.74 10.39 2.96
N VAL A 49 46.56 10.79 3.46
CA VAL A 49 46.18 11.99 4.28
C VAL A 49 46.05 13.37 3.60
N THR A 50 44.85 13.98 3.65
CA THR A 50 44.46 15.09 4.58
C THR A 50 43.39 16.05 3.98
N VAL A 51 42.22 16.06 4.61
CA VAL A 51 41.26 17.15 4.97
C VAL A 51 41.19 18.44 4.11
N SER A 52 39.96 18.81 3.71
CA SER A 52 39.48 20.21 3.74
C SER A 52 37.96 20.31 3.91
N GLN A 53 37.55 21.39 4.58
CA GLN A 53 36.36 21.59 5.39
C GLN A 53 35.05 21.90 4.65
N SER A 54 33.96 21.71 5.41
CA SER A 54 32.54 22.06 5.19
C SER A 54 32.30 23.58 5.10
N PRO A 55 31.08 24.02 4.69
CA PRO A 55 30.21 24.70 5.67
C PRO A 55 28.79 24.10 5.87
N GLN A 56 28.47 23.84 7.14
CA GLN A 56 27.16 23.80 7.84
C GLN A 56 26.45 25.18 7.75
N GLU A 57 25.13 25.41 7.88
CA GLU A 57 23.86 24.68 8.08
C GLU A 57 22.72 25.74 7.89
N PRO A 58 21.42 25.40 7.98
CA PRO A 58 20.77 25.59 9.29
C PRO A 58 20.17 24.30 9.83
N ALA A 59 20.58 23.96 11.06
CA ALA A 59 20.05 22.91 11.89
C ALA A 59 18.54 23.07 12.08
N GLU A 60 17.77 22.13 11.54
CA GLU A 60 16.51 21.77 12.18
C GLU A 60 16.86 21.03 13.46
N THR A 61 16.37 21.57 14.57
CA THR A 61 16.49 21.02 15.92
C THR A 61 15.94 19.60 15.95
N VAL A 62 16.84 18.62 15.92
CA VAL A 62 16.52 17.21 16.17
C VAL A 62 16.16 17.08 17.65
N PRO A 63 14.90 16.76 18.01
CA PRO A 63 14.59 16.39 19.37
C PRO A 63 15.20 15.01 19.61
N GLU A 64 15.95 14.93 20.71
CA GLU A 64 16.47 13.77 21.42
C GLU A 64 16.07 12.39 20.88
N THR A 65 17.08 11.56 20.68
CA THR A 65 16.99 10.12 20.43
C THR A 65 16.10 9.44 21.47
N SER A 66 14.82 9.36 21.15
CA SER A 66 13.88 8.44 21.77
C SER A 66 14.40 7.03 21.50
N ASN A 67 14.80 6.30 22.55
CA ASN A 67 15.19 4.88 22.49
C ASN A 67 14.03 3.94 22.08
N LYS A 68 12.90 4.48 21.59
CA LYS A 68 11.73 3.71 21.18
C LYS A 68 11.99 3.00 19.84
N PRO A 69 11.53 1.75 19.69
CA PRO A 69 11.50 1.06 18.39
C PRO A 69 10.88 1.92 17.28
N GLU A 70 11.36 1.75 16.06
CA GLU A 70 10.94 2.58 14.92
C GLU A 70 9.43 2.48 14.66
N GLY A 71 8.83 1.27 14.74
CA GLY A 71 7.40 1.08 14.57
C GLY A 71 6.57 1.85 15.60
N GLU A 72 6.99 1.87 16.86
CA GLU A 72 6.33 2.65 17.92
C GLU A 72 6.37 4.15 17.64
N ARG A 73 7.55 4.69 17.31
CA ARG A 73 7.72 6.10 16.97
C ARG A 73 6.85 6.49 15.78
N LEU A 74 6.77 5.65 14.75
CA LEU A 74 5.96 5.91 13.56
C LEU A 74 4.46 5.90 13.85
N CYS A 75 4.00 5.02 14.73
CA CYS A 75 2.59 4.98 15.18
C CYS A 75 2.23 6.17 16.07
N GLU A 76 3.10 6.54 17.02
CA GLU A 76 2.91 7.70 17.91
C GLU A 76 2.82 9.01 17.11
N LEU A 77 3.67 9.15 16.07
CA LEU A 77 3.64 10.29 15.15
C LEU A 77 2.54 10.19 14.07
N MET A 78 1.78 9.10 14.02
CA MET A 78 0.80 8.79 12.96
C MET A 78 1.37 8.96 11.54
N CYS A 79 2.62 8.53 11.32
CA CYS A 79 3.31 8.69 10.04
C CYS A 79 2.97 7.56 9.06
N SER A 80 1.86 7.67 8.34
CA SER A 80 1.30 6.60 7.49
C SER A 80 2.26 6.18 6.37
N LYS A 81 3.01 7.13 5.80
CA LYS A 81 4.04 6.86 4.80
C LYS A 81 5.27 6.17 5.39
N GLY A 82 5.68 6.59 6.59
CA GLY A 82 6.82 6.01 7.30
C GLY A 82 6.54 4.56 7.71
N LEU A 83 5.36 4.30 8.30
CA LEU A 83 4.97 2.95 8.72
C LEU A 83 4.91 1.98 7.54
N ARG A 84 4.33 2.40 6.40
CA ARG A 84 4.34 1.59 5.17
C ARG A 84 5.76 1.24 4.72
N ARG A 85 6.67 2.21 4.73
CA ARG A 85 8.06 1.99 4.33
C ARG A 85 8.78 1.04 5.29
N TYR A 86 8.61 1.22 6.59
CA TYR A 86 9.17 0.37 7.62
C TYR A 86 8.74 -1.10 7.43
N ILE A 87 7.43 -1.33 7.29
CA ILE A 87 6.87 -2.66 7.07
C ILE A 87 7.37 -3.25 5.74
N CYS A 88 7.39 -2.46 4.67
CA CYS A 88 7.88 -2.91 3.37
C CYS A 88 9.36 -3.35 3.42
N GLY A 89 10.21 -2.59 4.12
CA GLY A 89 11.63 -2.90 4.28
C GLY A 89 11.90 -4.14 5.14
N ASN A 90 10.94 -4.53 5.98
CA ASN A 90 11.06 -5.65 6.92
C ASN A 90 10.10 -6.81 6.58
N ILE A 91 9.47 -6.81 5.40
CA ILE A 91 8.37 -7.74 5.06
C ILE A 91 8.79 -9.21 5.08
N SER A 92 10.07 -9.50 4.81
CA SER A 92 10.69 -10.83 4.95
C SER A 92 10.67 -11.35 6.39
N HIS A 93 10.62 -10.46 7.38
CA HIS A 93 10.62 -10.76 8.81
C HIS A 93 9.22 -10.60 9.40
N ARG A 94 8.20 -11.17 8.73
CA ARG A 94 6.79 -11.05 9.13
C ARG A 94 6.52 -11.36 10.59
N ALA A 95 7.17 -12.39 11.17
CA ALA A 95 6.97 -12.75 12.58
C ALA A 95 7.33 -11.59 13.53
N LYS A 96 8.45 -10.92 13.30
CA LYS A 96 8.87 -9.73 14.05
C LYS A 96 7.85 -8.60 13.91
N LEU A 97 7.38 -8.34 12.68
CA LEU A 97 6.39 -7.29 12.43
C LEU A 97 5.06 -7.58 13.14
N MET A 98 4.62 -8.83 13.16
CA MET A 98 3.37 -9.22 13.83
C MET A 98 3.48 -9.21 15.36
N GLU A 99 4.68 -9.20 15.91
CA GLU A 99 4.91 -8.99 17.34
C GLU A 99 4.94 -7.48 17.69
N GLU A 100 5.59 -6.67 16.86
CA GLU A 100 5.84 -5.25 17.11
C GLU A 100 4.64 -4.34 16.76
N ILE A 101 4.12 -4.46 15.52
CA ILE A 101 3.16 -3.49 14.97
C ILE A 101 1.83 -3.45 15.72
N PRO A 102 1.21 -4.58 16.12
CA PRO A 102 -0.04 -4.54 16.88
C PRO A 102 0.09 -3.76 18.18
N ALA A 103 1.20 -3.92 18.91
CA ALA A 103 1.46 -3.18 20.14
C ALA A 103 1.72 -1.70 19.86
N ALA A 104 2.50 -1.40 18.83
CA ALA A 104 2.81 -0.03 18.41
C ALA A 104 1.55 0.76 18.00
N LEU A 105 0.59 0.14 17.32
CA LEU A 105 -0.66 0.79 16.88
C LEU A 105 -1.47 1.39 18.04
N LYS A 106 -1.36 0.82 19.25
CA LYS A 106 -2.03 1.35 20.45
C LYS A 106 -1.51 2.74 20.87
N LEU A 107 -0.30 3.10 20.46
CA LEU A 107 0.31 4.41 20.74
C LEU A 107 -0.23 5.51 19.82
N ALA A 108 -0.88 5.16 18.71
CA ALA A 108 -1.50 6.14 17.83
C ALA A 108 -2.69 6.81 18.52
N LYS A 109 -2.82 8.13 18.33
CA LYS A 109 -3.95 8.90 18.89
C LYS A 109 -5.30 8.46 18.31
N GLU A 110 -5.33 8.18 17.01
CA GLU A 110 -6.53 7.74 16.29
C GLU A 110 -6.22 6.46 15.48
N PRO A 111 -6.07 5.28 16.13
CA PRO A 111 -5.56 4.07 15.47
C PRO A 111 -6.39 3.63 14.25
N ALA A 112 -7.72 3.73 14.34
CA ALA A 112 -8.62 3.34 13.26
C ALA A 112 -8.44 4.23 12.01
N LYS A 113 -8.40 5.55 12.19
CA LYS A 113 -8.15 6.50 11.10
C LYS A 113 -6.75 6.28 10.50
N PHE A 114 -5.75 6.14 11.37
CA PHE A 114 -4.37 5.91 10.97
C PHE A 114 -4.19 4.66 10.11
N VAL A 115 -4.82 3.54 10.49
CA VAL A 115 -4.80 2.30 9.71
C VAL A 115 -5.43 2.50 8.33
N LEU A 116 -6.55 3.22 8.24
CA LEU A 116 -7.21 3.50 6.97
C LEU A 116 -6.34 4.35 6.04
N GLU A 117 -5.65 5.36 6.58
CA GLU A 117 -4.67 6.15 5.83
C GLU A 117 -3.47 5.32 5.35
N CYS A 118 -3.01 4.37 6.19
CA CYS A 118 -1.92 3.48 5.85
C CYS A 118 -2.26 2.57 4.67
N ILE A 119 -3.44 1.96 4.65
CA ILE A 119 -3.80 1.08 3.53
C ILE A 119 -3.93 1.87 2.22
N GLY A 120 -4.33 3.14 2.25
CA GLY A 120 -4.50 3.95 1.04
C GLY A 120 -5.53 3.34 0.09
N LYS A 121 -5.24 3.31 -1.22
CA LYS A 121 -6.21 2.92 -2.27
C LYS A 121 -5.70 1.81 -3.21
N PHE A 122 -4.76 0.98 -2.76
CA PHE A 122 -4.22 -0.11 -3.60
C PHE A 122 -5.33 -1.04 -4.10
N TYR A 123 -6.40 -1.23 -3.31
CA TYR A 123 -7.52 -2.10 -3.64
C TYR A 123 -8.37 -1.62 -4.84
N LEU A 124 -8.15 -0.41 -5.34
CA LEU A 124 -8.78 0.05 -6.57
C LEU A 124 -8.05 -0.46 -7.82
N GLN A 125 -6.81 -0.92 -7.66
CA GLN A 125 -6.02 -1.45 -8.77
C GLN A 125 -6.48 -2.87 -9.08
N GLY A 126 -6.75 -3.15 -10.35
CA GLY A 126 -7.16 -4.49 -10.81
C GLY A 126 -5.99 -5.45 -10.94
N ARG A 127 -6.26 -6.72 -11.19
CA ARG A 127 -5.26 -7.82 -11.26
C ARG A 127 -4.03 -7.50 -12.11
N LYS A 128 -4.21 -6.78 -13.23
CA LYS A 128 -3.13 -6.38 -14.14
C LYS A 128 -2.06 -5.51 -13.49
N ALA A 129 -2.38 -4.77 -12.43
CA ALA A 129 -1.43 -3.95 -11.70
C ALA A 129 -0.46 -4.76 -10.84
N TYR A 130 -0.69 -6.06 -10.67
CA TYR A 130 0.10 -6.96 -9.83
C TYR A 130 0.92 -7.95 -10.65
N SER A 131 1.30 -7.55 -11.87
CA SER A 131 2.29 -8.29 -12.66
C SER A 131 3.61 -8.43 -11.89
N LYS A 132 4.42 -9.41 -12.30
CA LYS A 132 5.74 -9.66 -11.72
C LYS A 132 6.54 -8.36 -11.59
N ASP A 133 7.22 -8.20 -10.46
CA ASP A 133 8.06 -7.04 -10.10
C ASP A 133 7.31 -5.71 -9.93
N SER A 134 5.97 -5.72 -9.89
CA SER A 134 5.18 -4.53 -9.61
C SER A 134 5.31 -4.08 -8.14
N PRO A 135 5.58 -2.79 -7.86
CA PRO A 135 5.57 -2.25 -6.50
C PRO A 135 4.19 -2.36 -5.82
N MET A 136 3.12 -2.58 -6.59
CA MET A 136 1.78 -2.78 -6.06
C MET A 136 1.66 -4.10 -5.27
N ILE A 137 2.49 -5.10 -5.57
CA ILE A 137 2.53 -6.37 -4.82
C ILE A 137 2.93 -6.09 -3.37
N SER A 138 4.04 -5.37 -3.16
CA SER A 138 4.51 -5.01 -1.83
C SER A 138 3.52 -4.10 -1.11
N ALA A 139 2.95 -3.11 -1.80
CA ALA A 139 1.93 -2.22 -1.21
C ALA A 139 0.70 -2.99 -0.71
N ARG A 140 0.24 -3.99 -1.46
CA ARG A 140 -0.85 -4.89 -1.08
C ARG A 140 -0.48 -5.71 0.16
N GLN A 141 0.70 -6.35 0.17
CA GLN A 141 1.17 -7.14 1.31
C GLN A 141 1.30 -6.31 2.60
N VAL A 142 1.89 -5.11 2.50
CA VAL A 142 2.00 -4.16 3.62
C VAL A 142 0.63 -3.81 4.17
N SER A 143 -0.33 -3.50 3.30
CA SER A 143 -1.67 -3.10 3.72
C SER A 143 -2.42 -4.21 4.45
N LEU A 144 -2.30 -5.45 3.97
CA LEU A 144 -2.88 -6.62 4.65
C LEU A 144 -2.27 -6.83 6.04
N LEU A 145 -0.94 -6.69 6.17
CA LEU A 145 -0.26 -6.81 7.46
C LEU A 145 -0.75 -5.76 8.45
N ILE A 146 -0.97 -4.52 7.99
CA ILE A 146 -1.47 -3.44 8.84
C ILE A 146 -2.91 -3.72 9.31
N LEU A 147 -3.79 -4.19 8.42
CA LEU A 147 -5.16 -4.58 8.79
C LEU A 147 -5.17 -5.74 9.79
N GLU A 148 -4.36 -6.76 9.57
CA GLU A 148 -4.22 -7.88 10.48
C GLU A 148 -3.67 -7.43 11.84
N SER A 149 -2.68 -6.53 11.84
CA SER A 149 -2.10 -5.97 13.06
C SER A 149 -3.10 -5.15 13.85
N PHE A 150 -4.01 -4.45 13.17
CA PHE A 150 -5.06 -3.66 13.81
C PHE A 150 -6.07 -4.55 14.55
N LEU A 151 -6.46 -5.69 13.98
CA LEU A 151 -7.30 -6.69 14.66
C LEU A 151 -6.61 -7.31 15.87
N LEU A 152 -5.30 -7.50 15.79
CA LEU A 152 -4.48 -8.05 16.87
C LEU A 152 -4.03 -7.00 17.89
N MET A 153 -4.36 -5.73 17.69
CA MET A 153 -4.01 -4.65 18.60
C MET A 153 -4.50 -5.01 20.01
N PRO A 154 -3.63 -4.92 21.03
CA PRO A 154 -4.02 -5.18 22.42
C PRO A 154 -5.19 -4.29 22.83
N ASP A 155 -6.07 -4.81 23.68
CA ASP A 155 -7.21 -4.06 24.15
C ASP A 155 -6.75 -2.70 24.72
N PRO A 156 -7.30 -1.56 24.24
CA PRO A 156 -7.02 -0.26 24.83
C PRO A 156 -7.44 -0.17 26.31
N GLY A 157 -8.25 -1.11 26.83
CA GLY A 157 -8.59 -1.24 28.25
C GLY A 157 -10.07 -0.91 28.49
N LYS A 158 -10.38 -0.09 29.51
CA LYS A 158 -11.77 0.19 29.94
C LYS A 158 -12.66 0.88 28.88
N GLY A 159 -12.12 1.26 27.73
CA GLY A 159 -12.90 1.74 26.59
C GLY A 159 -12.76 0.79 25.42
N LYS A 160 -13.88 0.24 24.92
CA LYS A 160 -13.89 -0.37 23.59
C LYS A 160 -13.31 0.63 22.59
N LEU A 161 -12.49 0.14 21.65
CA LEU A 161 -11.97 0.97 20.56
C LEU A 161 -13.15 1.66 19.85
N LYS A 162 -13.26 2.98 20.05
CA LYS A 162 -14.34 3.77 19.47
C LYS A 162 -13.89 4.26 18.11
N ILE A 163 -14.39 3.63 17.06
CA ILE A 163 -14.21 4.09 15.68
C ILE A 163 -15.24 5.20 15.43
N GLU A 164 -14.75 6.37 15.03
CA GLU A 164 -15.59 7.52 14.63
C GLU A 164 -16.50 7.15 13.45
N SER A 165 -17.70 7.73 13.37
CA SER A 165 -18.63 7.45 12.28
C SER A 165 -18.03 7.81 10.92
N SER A 166 -17.34 8.94 10.81
CA SER A 166 -16.67 9.37 9.56
C SER A 166 -15.67 8.33 9.05
N VAL A 167 -14.89 7.72 9.95
CA VAL A 167 -13.93 6.65 9.62
C VAL A 167 -14.64 5.36 9.21
N LYS A 168 -15.78 5.04 9.84
CA LYS A 168 -16.60 3.89 9.43
C LYS A 168 -17.18 4.09 8.03
N ASP A 169 -17.72 5.27 7.75
CA ASP A 169 -18.30 5.62 6.46
C ASP A 169 -17.23 5.55 5.35
N GLU A 170 -16.02 6.05 5.62
CA GLU A 170 -14.89 5.95 4.69
C GLU A 170 -14.47 4.48 4.45
N ALA A 171 -14.38 3.68 5.51
CA ALA A 171 -14.04 2.26 5.39
C ALA A 171 -15.14 1.46 4.67
N GLU A 172 -16.42 1.81 4.88
CA GLU A 172 -17.55 1.23 4.16
C GLU A 172 -17.46 1.56 2.66
N MET A 173 -17.24 2.82 2.30
CA MET A 173 -17.03 3.22 0.89
C MET A 173 -15.85 2.47 0.26
N ALA A 174 -14.75 2.30 1.00
CA ALA A 174 -13.60 1.53 0.55
C ALA A 174 -13.96 0.06 0.29
N ALA A 175 -14.67 -0.59 1.22
CA ALA A 175 -15.11 -1.98 1.10
C ALA A 175 -16.08 -2.18 -0.07
N VAL A 176 -17.03 -1.27 -0.26
CA VAL A 176 -17.98 -1.29 -1.38
C VAL A 176 -17.26 -1.12 -2.71
N ALA A 177 -16.32 -0.17 -2.81
CA ALA A 177 -15.53 0.03 -4.01
C ALA A 177 -14.66 -1.19 -4.36
N TRP A 178 -14.03 -1.80 -3.35
CA TRP A 178 -13.23 -3.02 -3.52
C TRP A 178 -14.10 -4.20 -3.97
N LYS A 179 -15.24 -4.43 -3.32
CA LYS A 179 -16.22 -5.44 -3.75
C LYS A 179 -16.65 -5.21 -5.19
N LYS A 180 -17.01 -3.98 -5.55
CA LYS A 180 -17.42 -3.62 -6.92
C LYS A 180 -16.34 -3.98 -7.95
N ARG A 181 -15.07 -3.69 -7.65
CA ARG A 181 -13.93 -4.08 -8.49
C ARG A 181 -13.88 -5.60 -8.66
N LEU A 182 -13.94 -6.36 -7.56
CA LEU A 182 -13.89 -7.83 -7.60
C LEU A 182 -15.07 -8.44 -8.37
N MET A 183 -16.27 -7.86 -8.25
CA MET A 183 -17.42 -8.29 -9.05
C MET A 183 -17.18 -8.09 -10.55
N GLY A 184 -16.52 -6.99 -10.94
CA GLY A 184 -16.11 -6.75 -12.33
C GLY A 184 -15.01 -7.69 -12.84
N GLU A 185 -14.32 -8.40 -11.95
CA GLU A 185 -13.25 -9.35 -12.27
C GLU A 185 -13.68 -10.82 -12.14
N GLY A 186 -14.99 -11.10 -12.22
CA GLY A 186 -15.52 -12.47 -12.19
C GLY A 186 -16.15 -12.89 -10.86
N GLY A 187 -16.30 -11.97 -9.91
CA GLY A 187 -16.99 -12.23 -8.64
C GLY A 187 -16.07 -12.62 -7.49
N LEU A 188 -16.63 -12.62 -6.27
CA LEU A 188 -15.89 -12.88 -5.03
C LEU A 188 -15.36 -14.31 -4.93
N ALA A 189 -16.13 -15.30 -5.41
CA ALA A 189 -15.69 -16.70 -5.47
C ALA A 189 -14.47 -16.93 -6.38
N ALA A 190 -14.25 -16.06 -7.37
CA ALA A 190 -13.13 -16.12 -8.31
C ALA A 190 -12.03 -15.09 -8.01
N ALA A 191 -12.11 -14.40 -6.86
CA ALA A 191 -11.11 -13.43 -6.44
C ALA A 191 -9.76 -14.10 -6.14
N GLU A 192 -8.66 -13.37 -6.31
CA GLU A 192 -7.36 -13.85 -5.81
C GLU A 192 -7.39 -13.92 -4.28
N GLN A 193 -6.73 -14.92 -3.71
CA GLN A 193 -6.70 -15.13 -2.25
C GLN A 193 -6.31 -13.86 -1.48
N ILE A 194 -5.30 -13.14 -1.95
CA ILE A 194 -4.79 -11.92 -1.30
C ILE A 194 -5.81 -10.77 -1.35
N ASP A 195 -6.64 -10.69 -2.38
CA ASP A 195 -7.72 -9.70 -2.49
C ASP A 195 -8.90 -10.05 -1.59
N ALA A 196 -9.33 -11.32 -1.63
CA ALA A 196 -10.38 -11.82 -0.75
C ALA A 196 -9.99 -11.62 0.72
N ARG A 197 -8.72 -11.92 1.06
CA ARG A 197 -8.15 -11.68 2.40
C ARG A 197 -8.14 -10.20 2.76
N GLY A 198 -7.71 -9.33 1.85
CA GLY A 198 -7.67 -7.89 2.08
C GLY A 198 -9.06 -7.30 2.39
N LEU A 199 -10.06 -7.63 1.57
CA LEU A 199 -11.42 -7.18 1.78
C LEU A 199 -12.03 -7.76 3.07
N LEU A 200 -11.80 -9.05 3.34
CA LEU A 200 -12.28 -9.68 4.58
C LEU A 200 -11.66 -9.02 5.83
N LEU A 201 -10.37 -8.72 5.81
CA LEU A 201 -9.70 -8.01 6.91
C LEU A 201 -10.24 -6.59 7.08
N LEU A 202 -10.48 -5.85 6.00
CA LEU A 202 -11.09 -4.51 6.07
C LEU A 202 -12.46 -4.55 6.75
N ILE A 203 -13.32 -5.48 6.31
CA ILE A 203 -14.65 -5.70 6.91
C ILE A 203 -14.52 -6.09 8.39
N ALA A 204 -13.58 -6.98 8.71
CA ALA A 204 -13.32 -7.40 10.08
C ALA A 204 -12.89 -6.24 10.98
N CYS A 205 -12.18 -5.25 10.44
CA CYS A 205 -11.70 -4.08 11.19
C CYS A 205 -12.79 -3.04 11.45
N TYR A 206 -13.64 -2.74 10.46
CA TYR A 206 -14.50 -1.54 10.49
C TYR A 206 -16.00 -1.83 10.51
N GLY A 207 -16.41 -3.04 10.14
CA GLY A 207 -17.82 -3.42 10.04
C GLY A 207 -18.18 -4.01 8.70
N VAL A 208 -19.32 -4.71 8.67
CA VAL A 208 -19.91 -5.29 7.46
C VAL A 208 -20.81 -4.24 6.80
N PRO A 209 -20.48 -3.74 5.60
CA PRO A 209 -21.37 -2.87 4.83
C PRO A 209 -22.71 -3.54 4.56
N SER A 210 -23.78 -2.74 4.50
CA SER A 210 -25.14 -3.23 4.20
C SER A 210 -25.23 -3.95 2.84
N ASP A 211 -24.41 -3.52 1.88
CA ASP A 211 -24.32 -4.13 0.54
C ASP A 211 -23.65 -5.51 0.54
N ILE A 212 -23.01 -5.96 1.62
CA ILE A 212 -22.37 -7.28 1.71
C ILE A 212 -23.36 -8.29 2.26
N ARG A 213 -23.76 -9.24 1.42
CA ARG A 213 -24.68 -10.33 1.77
C ARG A 213 -23.94 -11.47 2.45
N SER A 214 -24.69 -12.37 3.10
CA SER A 214 -24.11 -13.57 3.73
C SER A 214 -23.33 -14.44 2.74
N MET A 215 -23.82 -14.60 1.51
CA MET A 215 -23.11 -15.36 0.46
C MET A 215 -21.79 -14.69 0.06
N ASP A 216 -21.77 -13.36 0.00
CA ASP A 216 -20.55 -12.61 -0.32
C ASP A 216 -19.48 -12.84 0.76
N LEU A 217 -19.89 -12.86 2.03
CA LEU A 217 -18.99 -13.15 3.15
C LEU A 217 -18.50 -14.60 3.13
N LEU A 218 -19.36 -15.56 2.79
CA LEU A 218 -18.95 -16.97 2.66
C LEU A 218 -17.90 -17.16 1.57
N ASP A 219 -18.08 -16.51 0.41
CA ASP A 219 -17.11 -16.56 -0.67
C ASP A 219 -15.77 -15.94 -0.23
N LEU A 220 -15.80 -14.79 0.46
CA LEU A 220 -14.59 -14.18 1.02
C LEU A 220 -13.89 -15.10 2.02
N ILE A 221 -14.62 -15.73 2.94
CA ILE A 221 -14.04 -16.65 3.93
C ILE A 221 -13.36 -17.84 3.23
N ARG A 222 -14.02 -18.44 2.24
CA ARG A 222 -13.48 -19.59 1.49
C ARG A 222 -12.22 -19.23 0.70
N THR A 223 -12.22 -18.06 0.04
CA THR A 223 -11.16 -17.67 -0.88
C THR A 223 -9.98 -16.99 -0.17
N SER A 224 -10.18 -16.41 1.01
CA SER A 224 -9.15 -15.62 1.73
C SER A 224 -8.01 -16.44 2.35
N GLY A 225 -8.11 -17.77 2.39
CA GLY A 225 -7.23 -18.60 3.22
C GLY A 225 -7.35 -18.22 4.70
N SER A 226 -8.60 -18.13 5.19
CA SER A 226 -8.95 -17.62 6.52
C SER A 226 -8.24 -18.32 7.69
N ASN A 227 -7.83 -19.57 7.52
CA ASN A 227 -7.07 -20.34 8.52
C ASN A 227 -5.76 -19.64 8.93
N GLU A 228 -5.09 -18.96 7.99
CA GLU A 228 -3.83 -18.25 8.27
C GLU A 228 -4.04 -16.98 9.11
N ILE A 229 -5.25 -16.41 9.08
CA ILE A 229 -5.59 -15.16 9.77
C ILE A 229 -6.69 -15.34 10.84
N VAL A 230 -7.01 -16.59 11.20
CA VAL A 230 -8.13 -16.91 12.11
C VAL A 230 -7.98 -16.26 13.47
N GLY A 231 -6.73 -16.14 13.96
CA GLY A 231 -6.43 -15.44 15.22
C GLY A 231 -6.87 -13.98 15.19
N ALA A 232 -6.61 -13.28 14.08
CA ALA A 232 -7.04 -11.90 13.88
C ALA A 232 -8.56 -11.80 13.68
N LEU A 233 -9.16 -12.68 12.86
CA LEU A 233 -10.60 -12.66 12.59
C LEU A 233 -11.45 -12.87 13.84
N ARG A 234 -11.00 -13.73 14.76
CA ARG A 234 -11.67 -13.96 16.06
C ARG A 234 -11.67 -12.74 16.98
N ARG A 235 -10.80 -11.77 16.75
CA ARG A 235 -10.75 -10.50 17.49
C ARG A 235 -11.74 -9.47 16.93
N SER A 236 -12.30 -9.71 15.74
CA SER A 236 -13.28 -8.81 15.14
C SER A 236 -14.60 -8.83 15.91
N PRO A 237 -15.09 -7.69 16.42
CA PRO A 237 -16.41 -7.62 17.03
C PRO A 237 -17.54 -7.80 15.99
N PHE A 238 -17.23 -7.66 14.71
CA PHE A 238 -18.21 -7.72 13.61
C PHE A 238 -18.34 -9.12 13.03
N LEU A 239 -17.23 -9.86 12.94
CA LEU A 239 -17.22 -11.21 12.36
C LEU A 239 -17.20 -12.34 13.38
N ALA A 240 -16.74 -12.11 14.62
CA ALA A 240 -16.71 -13.18 15.64
C ALA A 240 -18.07 -13.87 15.85
N PRO A 241 -19.23 -13.17 15.85
CA PRO A 241 -20.54 -13.83 15.97
C PRO A 241 -20.89 -14.77 14.80
N MET A 242 -20.26 -14.59 13.64
CA MET A 242 -20.52 -15.37 12.43
C MET A 242 -19.53 -16.53 12.22
N ILE A 243 -18.41 -16.51 12.94
CA ILE A 243 -17.32 -17.50 12.84
C ILE A 243 -17.33 -18.48 14.04
N SER A 244 -18.22 -18.26 15.01
CA SER A 244 -18.36 -19.09 16.23
C SER A 244 -19.19 -20.34 16.00
#